data_AF-A0A2G5KIN6-F1
#
_entry.id   AF-A0A2G5KIN6-F1
#
_cell.length_a   1.000
_cell.length_b   1.000
_cell.length_c   1.000
_cell.angle_alpha   90.00
_cell.angle_beta   90.00
_cell.angle_gamma   90.00
#
_symmetry.space_group_name_H-M   'P 1'
#
loop_
_entity.id
_entity.type
_entity.pdbx_description
1 polymer ?
#
loop_
_entity_poly.entity_id
_entity_poly.type
_entity_poly.pdbx_seq_one_letter_code
_entity_poly.pdbx_strand_id
1 'polypeptide(L)'
;MTTNYLIHSPSTGRTLKVSYKGGNFFRLETVKGPKTETIQELVNMAKVTPLKESEVEQYQKDWPKLEYTKIEKKQSKYQQYVSAWYAFYQNFMQVPPRFNAVDGKHLNQIKAYLTRVSDQDEEGLELFKLILDNWHKLEDFHKENTDLKYINSRLNVILNAIKRAGKAGTAGADNSVGI
;
A
#
# COMPACT_ATOMS: atom_id res chain seq x y z
N MET A 1 -13.49 2.32 15.30
CA MET A 1 -12.89 2.76 14.02
C MET A 1 -12.60 4.25 14.10
N THR A 2 -11.47 4.71 13.53
CA THR A 2 -11.10 6.13 13.49
C THR A 2 -11.13 6.62 12.05
N THR A 3 -11.91 7.66 11.80
CA THR A 3 -11.97 8.34 10.51
C THR A 3 -11.19 9.64 10.59
N ASN A 4 -10.55 10.06 9.51
CA ASN A 4 -9.82 11.32 9.47
C ASN A 4 -10.25 12.11 8.23
N TYR A 5 -10.31 13.43 8.35
CA TYR A 5 -10.53 14.35 7.25
C TYR A 5 -9.44 15.42 7.28
N LEU A 6 -9.08 15.93 6.11
CA LEU A 6 -8.33 17.17 5.95
C LEU A 6 -9.31 18.30 5.70
N ILE A 7 -9.05 19.45 6.35
CA ILE A 7 -9.73 20.72 6.10
C ILE A 7 -8.67 21.65 5.55
N HIS A 8 -8.72 21.92 4.25
CA HIS A 8 -7.78 22.81 3.58
C HIS A 8 -8.41 24.18 3.34
N SER A 9 -7.66 25.24 3.67
CA SER A 9 -7.99 26.62 3.36
C SER A 9 -7.05 27.12 2.26
N PRO A 10 -7.52 27.23 1.00
CA PRO A 10 -6.70 27.72 -0.10
C PRO A 10 -6.17 29.13 0.12
N SER A 11 -6.97 30.00 0.75
CA SER A 11 -6.60 31.40 1.00
C SER A 11 -5.45 31.58 1.99
N THR A 12 -5.30 30.66 2.95
CA THR A 12 -4.25 30.73 3.97
C THR A 12 -3.14 29.70 3.74
N GLY A 13 -3.32 28.77 2.80
CA GLY A 13 -2.45 27.62 2.59
C GLY A 13 -2.38 26.66 3.79
N ARG A 14 -3.27 26.82 4.79
CA ARG A 14 -3.31 26.01 6.01
C ARG A 14 -4.13 24.74 5.77
N THR A 15 -3.67 23.63 6.35
CA THR A 15 -4.35 22.34 6.32
C THR A 15 -4.43 21.78 7.72
N LEU A 16 -5.65 21.54 8.18
CA LEU A 16 -5.94 20.88 9.44
C LEU A 16 -6.31 19.43 9.17
N LYS A 17 -6.01 18.54 10.12
CA LYS A 17 -6.51 17.18 10.16
C LYS A 17 -7.45 17.04 11.35
N VAL A 18 -8.70 16.72 11.07
CA VAL A 18 -9.69 16.36 12.08
C VAL A 18 -9.82 14.84 12.12
N SER A 19 -9.85 14.29 13.32
CA SER A 19 -9.99 12.85 13.57
C SER A 19 -11.28 12.60 14.36
N TYR A 20 -12.04 11.60 13.95
CA TYR A 20 -13.27 11.14 14.59
C TYR A 20 -13.10 9.72 15.12
N LYS A 21 -13.57 9.44 16.34
CA LYS A 21 -13.59 8.09 16.93
C LYS A 21 -15.02 7.74 17.30
N GLY A 22 -15.58 6.73 16.64
CA GLY A 22 -17.00 6.37 16.81
C GLY A 22 -17.94 7.52 16.43
N GLY A 23 -17.62 8.26 15.37
CA GLY A 23 -18.41 9.39 14.86
C GLY A 23 -18.28 10.71 15.64
N ASN A 24 -17.56 10.74 16.76
CA ASN A 24 -17.37 11.95 17.58
C ASN A 24 -15.97 12.53 17.42
N PHE A 25 -15.86 13.86 17.53
CA PHE A 25 -14.59 14.57 17.50
C PHE A 25 -13.62 13.96 18.52
N PHE A 26 -12.41 13.69 18.04
CA PHE A 26 -11.35 13.09 18.85
C PHE A 26 -10.10 13.96 18.90
N ARG A 27 -9.71 14.54 17.76
CA ARG A 27 -8.48 15.34 17.68
C ARG A 27 -8.51 16.31 16.49
N LEU A 28 -7.90 17.48 16.67
CA LEU A 28 -7.55 18.41 15.61
C LEU A 28 -6.03 18.63 15.60
N GLU A 29 -5.39 18.53 14.43
CA GLU A 29 -3.94 18.67 14.25
C GLU A 29 -3.66 19.62 13.08
N THR A 30 -2.70 20.54 13.22
CA THR A 30 -2.20 21.31 12.06
C THR A 30 -1.20 20.44 11.29
N VAL A 31 -1.50 20.13 10.02
CA VAL A 31 -0.63 19.32 9.15
C VAL A 31 0.33 20.21 8.36
N LYS A 32 -0.17 21.35 7.87
CA LYS A 32 0.58 22.30 7.06
C LYS A 32 0.07 23.72 7.31
N GLY A 33 0.94 24.70 7.19
CA GLY A 33 0.59 26.12 7.24
C GLY A 33 1.41 26.89 8.28
N PRO A 34 1.14 28.20 8.43
CA PRO A 34 1.82 29.04 9.40
C PRO A 34 1.54 28.57 10.83
N LYS A 35 2.49 28.84 11.74
CA LYS A 35 2.30 28.60 13.17
C LYS A 35 1.05 29.34 13.66
N THR A 36 0.35 28.74 14.60
CA THR A 36 -0.75 29.42 15.30
C THR A 36 -0.14 30.32 16.36
N GLU A 37 -0.41 31.61 16.27
CA GLU A 37 0.20 32.63 17.14
C GLU A 37 -0.84 33.31 18.05
N THR A 38 -2.13 33.19 17.71
CA THR A 38 -3.21 33.84 18.49
C THR A 38 -4.33 32.88 18.90
N ILE A 39 -5.02 33.22 19.99
CA ILE A 39 -6.24 32.52 20.43
C ILE A 39 -7.34 32.63 19.36
N GLN A 40 -7.44 33.77 18.67
CA GLN A 40 -8.46 33.96 17.65
C GLN A 40 -8.30 33.00 16.48
N GLU A 41 -7.07 32.67 16.10
CA GLU A 41 -6.82 31.63 15.10
C GLU A 41 -7.30 30.25 15.57
N LEU A 42 -7.04 29.88 16.84
CA LEU A 42 -7.54 28.62 17.40
C LEU A 42 -9.08 28.57 17.39
N VAL A 43 -9.73 29.67 17.76
CA VAL A 43 -11.19 29.79 17.71
C VAL A 43 -11.70 29.63 16.27
N ASN A 44 -11.03 30.24 15.30
CA ASN A 44 -11.40 30.12 13.89
C ASN A 44 -11.24 28.68 13.37
N MET A 45 -10.19 27.97 13.79
CA MET A 45 -10.01 26.55 13.47
C MET A 45 -11.13 25.69 14.07
N ALA A 46 -11.51 25.95 15.33
CA ALA A 46 -12.58 25.23 15.99
C ALA A 46 -13.94 25.47 15.31
N LYS A 47 -14.23 26.70 14.87
CA LYS A 47 -15.48 27.06 14.18
C LYS A 47 -15.73 26.26 12.91
N VAL A 48 -14.68 25.91 12.18
CA VAL A 48 -14.78 25.18 10.91
C VAL A 48 -14.62 23.67 11.08
N THR A 49 -14.50 23.19 12.33
CA THR A 49 -14.31 21.78 12.65
C THR A 49 -15.64 21.18 13.15
N PRO A 50 -16.26 20.25 12.41
CA PRO A 50 -17.48 19.58 12.85
C PRO A 50 -17.22 18.72 14.09
N LEU A 51 -18.13 18.74 15.07
CA LEU A 51 -18.02 17.91 16.27
C LEU A 51 -18.44 16.46 16.01
N LYS A 52 -19.35 16.22 15.07
CA LYS A 52 -19.71 14.88 14.61
C LYS A 52 -19.25 14.64 13.18
N GLU A 53 -18.84 13.42 12.88
CA GLU A 53 -18.46 13.01 11.52
C GLU A 53 -19.63 13.19 10.54
N SER A 54 -20.86 12.93 10.98
CA SER A 54 -22.08 13.09 10.17
C SER A 54 -22.37 14.53 9.73
N GLU A 55 -21.71 15.52 10.34
CA GLU A 55 -21.91 16.96 10.05
C GLU A 55 -20.93 17.48 9.00
N VAL A 56 -19.92 16.69 8.61
CA VAL A 56 -18.86 17.13 7.68
C VAL A 56 -19.43 17.65 6.35
N GLU A 57 -20.41 16.95 5.78
CA GLU A 57 -21.04 17.37 4.52
C GLU A 57 -21.78 18.71 4.64
N GLN A 58 -22.39 18.97 5.80
CA GLN A 58 -23.06 20.25 6.06
C GLN A 58 -22.04 21.37 6.21
N TYR A 59 -20.96 21.13 6.95
CA TYR A 59 -19.89 22.11 7.10
C TYR A 59 -19.23 22.47 5.76
N GLN A 60 -19.08 21.51 4.85
CA GLN A 60 -18.58 21.79 3.51
C GLN A 60 -19.49 22.75 2.73
N LYS A 61 -20.81 22.68 2.96
CA LYS A 61 -21.78 23.63 2.37
C LYS A 61 -21.74 24.99 3.05
N ASP A 62 -21.62 25.01 4.37
CA ASP A 62 -21.57 26.25 5.17
C ASP A 62 -20.26 27.03 4.95
N TRP A 63 -19.19 26.32 4.61
CA TRP A 63 -17.85 26.87 4.38
C TRP A 63 -17.34 26.51 2.98
N PRO A 64 -17.94 27.02 1.89
CA PRO A 64 -17.63 26.61 0.52
C PRO A 64 -16.22 27.01 0.06
N LYS A 65 -15.53 27.88 0.81
CA LYS A 65 -14.14 28.27 0.58
C LYS A 65 -13.13 27.28 1.19
N LEU A 66 -13.61 26.27 1.91
CA LEU A 66 -12.79 25.24 2.53
C LEU A 66 -13.03 23.90 1.82
N GLU A 67 -11.98 23.11 1.74
CA GLU A 67 -12.03 21.78 1.14
C GLU A 67 -11.94 20.73 2.24
N TYR A 68 -13.01 19.95 2.40
CA TYR A 68 -13.08 18.82 3.32
C TYR A 68 -12.80 17.54 2.54
N THR A 69 -11.69 16.87 2.82
CA THR A 69 -11.29 15.64 2.14
C THR A 69 -11.16 14.50 3.12
N LYS A 70 -11.93 13.42 2.91
CA LYS A 70 -11.79 12.20 3.71
C LYS A 70 -10.43 11.56 3.45
N ILE A 71 -9.68 11.26 4.50
CA ILE A 71 -8.45 10.49 4.39
C ILE A 71 -8.84 9.01 4.31
N GLU A 72 -8.91 8.51 3.10
CA GLU A 72 -8.95 7.07 2.87
C GLU A 72 -7.58 6.49 3.18
N LYS A 73 -7.51 5.55 4.14
CA LYS A 73 -6.30 4.77 4.37
C LYS A 73 -6.11 3.84 3.17
N LYS A 74 -5.51 4.33 2.09
CA LYS A 74 -4.96 3.47 1.06
C LYS A 74 -3.88 2.62 1.71
N GLN A 75 -3.96 1.32 1.47
CA GLN A 75 -2.95 0.38 1.94
C GLN A 75 -1.57 0.85 1.46
N SER A 76 -0.60 0.99 2.37
CA SER A 76 0.74 1.42 1.97
C SER A 76 1.34 0.41 1.00
N LYS A 77 2.26 0.83 0.13
CA LYS A 77 2.91 -0.08 -0.81
C LYS A 77 3.54 -1.27 -0.10
N TYR A 78 4.22 -1.04 1.01
CA TYR A 78 4.73 -2.13 1.86
C TYR A 78 3.63 -3.09 2.33
N GLN A 79 2.49 -2.56 2.79
CA GLN A 79 1.37 -3.40 3.19
C GLN A 79 0.79 -4.20 2.01
N GLN A 80 0.80 -3.68 0.78
CA GLN A 80 0.37 -4.42 -0.42
C GLN A 80 1.29 -5.61 -0.69
N TYR A 81 2.61 -5.45 -0.54
CA TYR A 81 3.58 -6.55 -0.61
C TYR A 81 3.35 -7.59 0.50
N VAL A 82 3.09 -7.15 1.73
CA VAL A 82 2.74 -8.05 2.85
C VAL A 82 1.50 -8.86 2.49
N SER A 83 0.43 -8.21 2.02
CA SER A 83 -0.80 -8.89 1.62
C SER A 83 -0.59 -9.88 0.48
N ALA A 84 0.21 -9.53 -0.54
CA ALA A 84 0.53 -10.43 -1.63
C ALA A 84 1.24 -11.70 -1.14
N TRP A 85 2.27 -11.55 -0.30
CA TRP A 85 2.98 -12.69 0.27
C TRP A 85 2.11 -13.53 1.22
N TYR A 86 1.28 -12.88 2.04
CA TYR A 86 0.33 -13.58 2.92
C TYR A 86 -0.66 -14.43 2.13
N ALA A 87 -1.26 -13.86 1.08
CA ALA A 87 -2.20 -14.55 0.21
C ALA A 87 -1.53 -15.75 -0.46
N PHE A 88 -0.34 -15.56 -1.02
CA PHE A 88 0.48 -16.64 -1.57
C PHE A 88 0.74 -17.75 -0.55
N TYR A 89 1.29 -17.40 0.62
CA TYR A 89 1.70 -18.39 1.62
C TYR A 89 0.51 -19.20 2.12
N GLN A 90 -0.60 -18.52 2.42
CA GLN A 90 -1.80 -19.19 2.91
C GLN A 90 -2.40 -20.12 1.84
N ASN A 91 -2.41 -19.70 0.57
CA ASN A 91 -2.90 -20.55 -0.51
C ASN A 91 -1.97 -21.73 -0.80
N PHE A 92 -0.64 -21.52 -0.72
CA PHE A 92 0.34 -22.55 -1.06
C PHE A 92 0.55 -23.55 0.08
N MET A 93 0.60 -23.08 1.32
CA MET A 93 0.88 -23.89 2.51
C MET A 93 -0.37 -24.32 3.28
N GLN A 94 -1.55 -23.79 2.94
CA GLN A 94 -2.84 -24.06 3.62
C GLN A 94 -2.85 -23.71 5.11
N VAL A 95 -1.93 -22.86 5.55
CA VAL A 95 -1.76 -22.42 6.95
C VAL A 95 -1.40 -20.92 6.99
N PRO A 96 -1.80 -20.19 8.05
CA PRO A 96 -1.47 -18.77 8.16
C PRO A 96 0.04 -18.58 8.38
N PRO A 97 0.69 -17.63 7.68
CA PRO A 97 2.11 -17.37 7.89
C PRO A 97 2.36 -16.70 9.24
N ARG A 98 3.49 -17.07 9.86
CA ARG A 98 4.06 -16.29 10.95
C ARG A 98 4.96 -15.20 10.35
N PHE A 99 4.63 -13.94 10.60
CA PHE A 99 5.41 -12.79 10.12
C PHE A 99 6.04 -12.05 11.30
N ASN A 100 7.35 -11.85 11.25
CA ASN A 100 8.11 -11.16 12.27
C ASN A 100 8.95 -10.00 11.68
N ALA A 101 9.74 -9.33 12.53
CA ALA A 101 10.55 -8.19 12.13
C ALA A 101 11.64 -8.55 11.08
N VAL A 102 12.17 -9.78 11.12
CA VAL A 102 13.15 -10.28 10.15
C VAL A 102 12.50 -10.49 8.79
N ASP A 103 11.29 -11.05 8.76
CA ASP A 103 10.50 -11.20 7.53
C ASP A 103 10.22 -9.84 6.90
N GLY A 104 9.83 -8.85 7.71
CA GLY A 104 9.64 -7.48 7.24
C GLY A 104 10.90 -6.84 6.67
N LYS A 105 12.07 -7.15 7.22
CA LYS A 105 13.36 -6.70 6.67
C LYS A 105 13.62 -7.32 5.29
N HIS A 106 13.40 -8.62 5.14
CA HIS A 106 13.58 -9.30 3.86
C HIS A 106 12.58 -8.83 2.80
N LEU A 107 11.31 -8.65 3.17
CA LEU A 107 10.30 -8.11 2.26
C LEU A 107 10.64 -6.69 1.79
N ASN A 108 11.17 -5.84 2.67
CA ASN A 108 11.64 -4.51 2.29
C ASN A 108 12.81 -4.57 1.29
N GLN A 109 13.74 -5.51 1.46
CA GLN A 109 14.84 -5.71 0.51
C GLN A 109 14.34 -6.21 -0.84
N ILE A 110 13.40 -7.15 -0.86
CA ILE A 110 12.73 -7.62 -2.08
C ILE A 110 12.04 -6.45 -2.78
N LYS A 111 11.19 -5.68 -2.07
CA LYS A 111 10.53 -4.49 -2.61
C LYS A 111 11.54 -3.53 -3.25
N ALA A 112 12.60 -3.17 -2.52
CA ALA A 112 13.61 -2.24 -3.02
C ALA A 112 14.31 -2.75 -4.29
N TYR A 113 14.61 -4.05 -4.33
CA TYR A 113 15.21 -4.66 -5.52
C TYR A 113 14.25 -4.65 -6.71
N LEU A 114 13.00 -5.08 -6.51
CA LEU A 114 12.00 -5.19 -7.57
C LEU A 114 11.64 -3.82 -8.16
N THR A 115 11.39 -2.81 -7.31
CA THR A 115 11.22 -1.41 -7.74
C THR A 115 12.38 -0.94 -8.61
N ARG A 116 13.62 -1.28 -8.25
CA ARG A 116 14.81 -0.84 -8.99
C ARG A 116 14.92 -1.49 -10.37
N VAL A 117 14.49 -2.75 -10.53
CA VAL A 117 14.59 -3.46 -11.81
C VAL A 117 13.39 -3.24 -12.72
N SER A 118 12.27 -2.75 -12.19
CA SER A 118 11.05 -2.47 -12.94
C SER A 118 10.87 -0.98 -13.27
N ASP A 119 11.90 -0.15 -13.05
CA ASP A 119 11.93 1.31 -13.29
C ASP A 119 10.81 2.15 -12.62
N GLN A 120 9.83 1.53 -11.95
CA GLN A 120 8.68 2.13 -11.25
C GLN A 120 8.19 1.27 -10.08
N ASP A 121 7.62 1.92 -9.06
CA ASP A 121 7.18 1.29 -7.79
C ASP A 121 5.94 0.39 -7.95
N GLU A 122 5.03 0.73 -8.88
CA GLU A 122 3.83 -0.08 -9.18
C GLU A 122 4.22 -1.39 -9.88
N GLU A 123 5.12 -1.30 -10.85
CA GLU A 123 5.60 -2.43 -11.62
C GLU A 123 6.37 -3.44 -10.74
N GLY A 124 7.04 -2.96 -9.68
CA GLY A 124 7.74 -3.83 -8.75
C GLY A 124 6.78 -4.77 -8.00
N LEU A 125 5.59 -4.28 -7.62
CA LEU A 125 4.58 -5.10 -6.95
C LEU A 125 3.99 -6.13 -7.91
N GLU A 126 3.75 -5.76 -9.17
CA GLU A 126 3.26 -6.68 -10.18
C GLU A 126 4.31 -7.77 -10.48
N LEU A 127 5.59 -7.41 -10.55
CA LEU A 127 6.67 -8.39 -10.66
C LEU A 127 6.74 -9.31 -9.45
N PHE A 128 6.51 -8.79 -8.23
CA PHE A 128 6.44 -9.62 -7.03
C PHE A 128 5.29 -10.61 -7.08
N LYS A 129 4.07 -10.17 -7.45
CA LYS A 129 2.92 -11.05 -7.63
C LYS A 129 3.19 -12.11 -8.71
N LEU A 130 3.78 -11.72 -9.84
CA LEU A 130 4.17 -12.65 -10.90
C LEU A 130 5.12 -13.74 -10.39
N ILE A 131 6.07 -13.38 -9.52
CA ILE A 131 6.95 -14.36 -8.87
C ILE A 131 6.14 -15.37 -8.05
N LEU A 132 5.24 -14.88 -7.21
CA LEU A 132 4.42 -15.71 -6.32
C LEU A 132 3.43 -16.59 -7.10
N ASP A 133 2.81 -16.05 -8.15
CA ASP A 133 1.86 -16.76 -9.00
C ASP A 133 2.51 -17.90 -9.78
N ASN A 134 3.78 -17.75 -10.17
CA ASN A 134 4.55 -18.78 -10.87
C ASN A 134 5.34 -19.68 -9.91
N TRP A 135 5.17 -19.56 -8.59
CA TRP A 135 5.94 -20.33 -7.61
C TRP A 135 5.78 -21.85 -7.79
N HIS A 136 4.56 -22.29 -8.11
CA HIS A 136 4.22 -23.69 -8.39
C HIS A 136 4.94 -24.27 -9.62
N LYS A 137 5.53 -23.44 -10.48
CA LYS A 137 6.30 -23.85 -11.67
C LYS A 137 7.79 -23.97 -11.42
N LEU A 138 8.28 -23.59 -10.24
CA LEU A 138 9.68 -23.70 -9.88
C LEU A 138 10.05 -25.17 -9.60
N GLU A 139 11.34 -25.48 -9.60
CA GLU A 139 11.84 -26.79 -9.16
C GLU A 139 11.49 -27.04 -7.69
N ASP A 140 11.34 -28.31 -7.30
CA ASP A 140 10.81 -28.70 -5.99
C ASP A 140 11.63 -28.10 -4.83
N PHE A 141 12.95 -28.01 -5.00
CA PHE A 141 13.84 -27.34 -4.05
C PHE A 141 13.41 -25.89 -3.74
N HIS A 142 12.95 -25.14 -4.74
CA HIS A 142 12.44 -23.77 -4.54
C HIS A 142 11.04 -23.78 -3.91
N LYS A 143 10.18 -24.71 -4.33
CA LYS A 143 8.81 -24.82 -3.82
C LYS A 143 8.77 -25.07 -2.31
N GLU A 144 9.70 -25.89 -1.81
CA GLU A 144 9.81 -26.21 -0.39
C GLU A 144 10.22 -25.02 0.51
N ASN A 145 10.74 -23.94 -0.07
CA ASN A 145 11.30 -22.81 0.67
C ASN A 145 10.54 -21.50 0.39
N THR A 146 9.37 -21.35 1.01
CA THR A 146 8.43 -20.22 0.80
C THR A 146 8.69 -18.99 1.69
N ASP A 147 9.71 -19.04 2.56
CA ASP A 147 10.04 -17.96 3.48
C ASP A 147 10.71 -16.76 2.79
N LEU A 148 10.47 -15.56 3.33
CA LEU A 148 10.96 -14.31 2.74
C LEU A 148 12.48 -14.20 2.72
N LYS A 149 13.17 -14.82 3.68
CA LYS A 149 14.64 -14.88 3.71
C LYS A 149 15.16 -15.64 2.50
N TYR A 150 14.58 -16.81 2.21
CA TYR A 150 14.94 -17.62 1.06
C TYR A 150 14.66 -16.89 -0.25
N ILE A 151 13.42 -16.40 -0.44
CA ILE A 151 13.01 -15.64 -1.63
C ILE A 151 14.00 -14.51 -1.91
N ASN A 152 14.33 -13.72 -0.88
CA ASN A 152 15.27 -12.61 -1.00
C ASN A 152 16.67 -13.07 -1.43
N SER A 153 17.19 -14.16 -0.85
CA SER A 153 18.53 -14.68 -1.16
C SER A 153 18.64 -15.29 -2.57
N ARG A 154 17.52 -15.76 -3.15
CA ARG A 154 17.46 -16.46 -4.44
C ARG A 154 16.72 -15.66 -5.52
N LEU A 155 16.41 -14.40 -5.28
CA LEU A 155 15.52 -13.59 -6.11
C LEU A 155 15.91 -13.60 -7.59
N ASN A 156 17.20 -13.46 -7.90
CA ASN A 156 17.72 -13.53 -9.28
C ASN A 156 17.56 -14.91 -9.94
N VAL A 157 17.76 -15.97 -9.15
CA VAL A 157 17.61 -17.36 -9.64
C VAL A 157 16.14 -17.62 -9.96
N ILE A 158 15.24 -17.20 -9.07
CA ILE A 158 13.79 -17.34 -9.23
C ILE A 158 13.31 -16.55 -10.46
N LEU A 159 13.72 -15.29 -10.62
CA LEU A 159 13.39 -14.47 -11.79
C LEU A 159 13.84 -15.12 -13.11
N ASN A 160 15.06 -15.66 -13.14
CA ASN A 160 15.56 -16.38 -14.32
C ASN A 160 14.79 -17.67 -14.60
N ALA A 161 14.44 -18.43 -13.56
CA ALA A 161 13.64 -19.65 -13.70
C ALA A 161 12.26 -19.34 -14.30
N ILE A 162 11.58 -18.30 -13.81
CA ILE A 162 10.28 -17.86 -14.33
C ILE A 162 10.40 -17.38 -15.77
N LYS A 163 11.45 -16.61 -16.11
CA LYS A 163 11.71 -16.17 -17.49
C LYS A 163 11.92 -17.35 -18.44
N ARG A 164 12.61 -18.40 -18.01
CA ARG A 164 12.79 -19.63 -18.80
C ARG A 164 11.48 -20.40 -18.97
N ALA A 165 10.71 -20.56 -17.89
CA ALA A 165 9.41 -21.23 -17.93
C ALA A 165 8.43 -20.52 -18.88
N GLY A 166 8.43 -19.19 -18.90
CA GLY A 166 7.62 -18.40 -19.84
C GLY A 166 8.04 -18.60 -21.31
N LYS A 167 9.34 -18.73 -21.59
CA LYS A 167 9.87 -18.99 -22.95
C LYS A 167 9.63 -20.43 -23.42
N ALA A 168 9.65 -21.41 -22.51
CA ALA A 168 9.37 -22.80 -22.83
C ALA A 168 7.90 -23.01 -23.25
N GLY A 169 6.96 -22.27 -22.66
CA GLY A 169 5.55 -22.29 -23.05
C GLY A 169 5.28 -21.73 -24.46
N THR A 170 6.11 -20.80 -24.94
CA THR A 170 5.98 -20.23 -26.30
C THR A 170 6.69 -21.05 -27.37
N ALA A 171 7.66 -21.90 -27.01
CA ALA A 171 8.40 -22.74 -27.95
C ALA A 171 7.67 -24.04 -28.32
N GLY A 172 6.58 -24.39 -27.62
CA GLY A 172 5.79 -25.60 -27.85
C GLY A 172 4.51 -25.41 -28.67
N ALA A 173 4.23 -24.19 -29.15
CA ALA A 173 3.00 -23.85 -29.88
C ALA A 173 3.21 -23.63 -31.39
N ASP A 174 4.40 -23.93 -31.91
CA ASP A 174 4.71 -23.77 -33.34
C ASP A 174 5.40 -25.03 -33.87
N ASN A 175 4.57 -26.05 -34.16
CA ASN A 175 4.92 -27.14 -35.07
C ASN A 175 3.65 -27.89 -35.48
N SER A 176 2.82 -27.23 -36.28
CA SER A 176 2.03 -27.94 -37.30
C SER A 176 1.52 -26.94 -38.35
N VAL A 177 2.08 -27.10 -39.56
CA VAL A 177 1.47 -27.04 -40.91
C VAL A 177 2.34 -26.21 -41.86
N GLY A 178 2.92 -26.87 -42.87
CA GLY A 178 3.30 -26.23 -44.12
C GLY A 178 4.56 -26.73 -44.82
N ILE A 179 4.60 -28.00 -45.24
CA ILE A 179 4.86 -28.38 -46.65
C ILE A 179 3.85 -29.46 -47.00
#